data_AF-A0A7G8Z907-F1
#
_entry.id   AF-A0A7G8Z907-F1
#
_cell.length_a   1.000
_cell.length_b   1.000
_cell.length_c   1.000
_cell.angle_alpha   90.00
_cell.angle_beta   90.00
_cell.angle_gamma   90.00
#
_symmetry.space_group_name_H-M   'P 1'
#
loop_
_entity.id
_entity.type
_entity.pdbx_description
1 polymer ?
#
loop_
_entity_poly.entity_id
_entity_poly.type
_entity_poly.pdbx_seq_one_letter_code
_entity_poly.pdbx_strand_id
1 'polypeptide(L)'
;MKVLYHCSLLLFTVIVLINADNSDPHKPIRFKCCSDLTLTEDVLEAGVSHPEDFGCYLSCFLQNLNIMDDKGVFDPAVATQSVAADLREESKNDIYACYEMRKDEPTDDLCKTAYGMINCFRERSPKLYEMMGIFRAPGK
;
A
#
# COMPACT_ATOMS: atom_id res chain seq x y z
N MET A 1 -42.72 -45.36 -17.55
CA MET A 1 -41.97 -44.09 -17.34
C MET A 1 -41.45 -44.11 -15.91
N LYS A 2 -40.13 -44.24 -15.72
CA LYS A 2 -39.49 -44.21 -14.39
C LYS A 2 -39.06 -42.77 -14.12
N VAL A 3 -39.74 -42.10 -13.21
CA VAL A 3 -39.32 -40.78 -12.71
C VAL A 3 -38.22 -41.01 -11.69
N LEU A 4 -36.98 -40.75 -12.11
CA LEU A 4 -35.79 -40.80 -11.26
C LEU A 4 -35.82 -39.64 -10.26
N TYR A 5 -36.01 -39.98 -8.98
CA TYR A 5 -35.68 -39.12 -7.86
C TYR A 5 -34.15 -39.04 -7.74
N HIS A 6 -33.56 -37.88 -8.02
CA HIS A 6 -32.21 -37.57 -7.56
C HIS A 6 -32.12 -36.15 -7.01
N CYS A 7 -31.91 -36.10 -5.68
CA CYS A 7 -31.00 -35.22 -4.98
C CYS A 7 -30.52 -33.98 -5.74
N SER A 8 -31.26 -32.89 -5.65
CA SER A 8 -30.69 -31.54 -5.80
C SER A 8 -31.22 -30.61 -4.72
N LEU A 9 -31.26 -31.12 -3.48
CA LEU A 9 -30.99 -30.28 -2.32
C LEU A 9 -29.46 -30.20 -2.23
N LEU A 10 -28.87 -29.05 -2.56
CA LEU A 10 -27.56 -28.53 -2.13
C LEU A 10 -27.03 -27.46 -3.10
N LEU A 11 -27.84 -26.43 -3.37
CA LEU A 11 -27.33 -25.17 -3.96
C LEU A 11 -27.81 -23.98 -3.11
N PHE A 12 -27.86 -24.18 -1.80
CA PHE A 12 -27.84 -23.11 -0.78
C PHE A 12 -26.39 -22.88 -0.33
N THR A 13 -25.45 -22.80 -1.27
CA THR A 13 -24.10 -22.30 -0.99
C THR A 13 -24.15 -20.78 -0.92
N VAL A 14 -24.53 -20.32 0.27
CA VAL A 14 -24.00 -19.13 0.94
C VAL A 14 -23.71 -17.96 -0.01
N ILE A 15 -24.74 -17.15 -0.28
CA ILE A 15 -24.52 -15.74 -0.59
C ILE A 15 -23.95 -15.13 0.70
N VAL A 16 -22.63 -15.20 0.87
CA VAL A 16 -21.93 -14.40 1.88
C VAL A 16 -22.16 -12.96 1.47
N LEU A 17 -23.04 -12.29 2.20
CA LEU A 17 -23.18 -10.85 2.19
C LEU A 17 -21.82 -10.25 2.58
N ILE A 18 -20.98 -9.93 1.60
CA ILE A 18 -19.79 -9.10 1.82
C ILE A 18 -20.27 -7.66 1.92
N ASN A 19 -20.93 -7.34 3.04
CA ASN A 19 -20.99 -5.97 3.53
C ASN A 19 -19.66 -5.68 4.22
N ALA A 20 -18.59 -5.49 3.45
CA ALA A 20 -17.30 -5.03 3.96
C ALA A 20 -17.18 -3.51 3.81
N ASP A 21 -18.16 -2.77 4.35
CA ASP A 21 -18.07 -1.30 4.45
C ASP A 21 -17.23 -0.92 5.68
N ASN A 22 -15.95 -1.35 5.64
CA ASN A 22 -14.83 -0.92 6.48
C ASN A 22 -13.52 -1.61 6.00
N SER A 23 -13.41 -1.91 4.70
CA SER A 23 -12.30 -2.68 4.16
C SER A 23 -11.04 -1.84 4.18
N ASP A 24 -10.07 -2.22 5.00
CA ASP A 24 -8.69 -1.77 4.89
C ASP A 24 -8.13 -2.29 3.55
N PRO A 25 -8.07 -1.45 2.49
CA PRO A 25 -7.77 -1.92 1.15
C PRO A 25 -6.29 -2.29 1.02
N HIS A 26 -5.46 -1.80 1.93
CA HIS A 26 -4.02 -2.01 1.92
C HIS A 26 -3.63 -3.27 2.70
N LYS A 27 -4.51 -3.84 3.54
CA LYS A 27 -4.21 -5.06 4.32
C LYS A 27 -3.66 -6.22 3.48
N PRO A 28 -4.25 -6.59 2.31
CA PRO A 28 -3.69 -7.65 1.48
C PRO A 28 -2.28 -7.34 0.96
N ILE A 29 -2.01 -6.07 0.63
CA ILE A 29 -0.71 -5.61 0.15
C ILE A 29 0.33 -5.69 1.28
N ARG A 30 -0.01 -5.21 2.48
CA ARG A 30 0.89 -5.29 3.65
C ARG A 30 1.28 -6.73 3.95
N PHE A 31 0.29 -7.63 4.00
CA PHE A 31 0.53 -9.06 4.22
C PHE A 31 1.43 -9.67 3.14
N LYS A 32 1.14 -9.37 1.87
CA LYS A 32 1.96 -9.85 0.74
C LYS A 32 3.41 -9.39 0.87
N CYS A 33 3.65 -8.11 1.11
CA CYS A 33 5.00 -7.56 1.16
C CYS A 33 5.81 -8.09 2.35
N CYS A 34 5.18 -8.26 3.53
CA CYS A 34 5.84 -8.93 4.64
C CYS A 34 6.17 -10.40 4.30
N SER A 35 5.22 -11.14 3.72
CA SER A 35 5.42 -12.56 3.36
C SER A 35 6.51 -12.76 2.32
N ASP A 36 6.52 -11.99 1.24
CA ASP A 36 7.48 -12.14 0.14
C ASP A 36 8.92 -11.81 0.59
N LEU A 37 9.06 -10.89 1.54
CA LEU A 37 10.35 -10.48 2.09
C LEU A 37 10.74 -11.25 3.37
N THR A 38 9.92 -12.21 3.80
CA THR A 38 10.12 -12.95 5.07
C THR A 38 10.24 -12.02 6.29
N LEU A 39 9.52 -10.89 6.28
CA LEU A 39 9.48 -9.92 7.36
C LEU A 39 8.33 -10.22 8.32
N THR A 40 8.55 -9.97 9.59
CA THR A 40 7.51 -9.97 10.62
C THR A 40 6.80 -8.61 10.67
N GLU A 41 5.59 -8.57 11.27
CA GLU A 41 4.82 -7.32 11.37
C GLU A 41 5.50 -6.27 12.28
N ASP A 42 6.45 -6.69 13.11
CA ASP A 42 7.29 -5.80 13.92
C ASP A 42 8.11 -4.81 13.09
N VAL A 43 8.45 -5.11 11.82
CA VAL A 43 9.06 -4.13 10.91
C VAL A 43 8.14 -2.94 10.63
N LEU A 44 6.82 -3.14 10.64
CA LEU A 44 5.86 -2.05 10.48
C LEU A 44 5.83 -1.16 11.74
N GLU A 45 5.99 -1.77 12.92
CA GLU A 45 6.02 -1.05 14.19
C GLU A 45 7.37 -0.36 14.43
N ALA A 46 8.47 -1.03 14.09
CA ALA A 46 9.83 -0.57 14.28
C ALA A 46 10.26 0.43 13.19
N GLY A 47 9.68 0.32 11.99
CA GLY A 47 9.80 1.23 10.86
C GLY A 47 11.21 1.77 10.66
N VAL A 48 11.38 3.05 10.99
CA VAL A 48 12.60 3.88 10.88
C VAL A 48 13.83 3.26 11.54
N SER A 49 13.64 2.42 12.57
CA SER A 49 14.73 1.78 13.31
C SER A 49 15.42 0.66 12.49
N HIS A 50 14.78 0.17 11.43
CA HIS A 50 15.30 -0.82 10.49
C HIS A 50 15.11 -0.34 9.05
N PRO A 51 15.84 0.71 8.62
CA PRO A 51 15.58 1.39 7.34
C PRO A 51 15.83 0.51 6.11
N GLU A 52 16.65 -0.53 6.21
CA GLU A 52 16.89 -1.48 5.11
C GLU A 52 15.66 -2.36 4.86
N ASP A 53 15.23 -3.13 5.87
CA ASP A 53 14.06 -4.00 5.78
C ASP A 53 12.78 -3.20 5.51
N PHE A 54 12.62 -2.07 6.21
CA PHE A 54 11.47 -1.18 6.03
C PHE A 54 11.48 -0.53 4.64
N GLY A 55 12.65 -0.15 4.12
CA GLY A 55 12.77 0.37 2.75
C GLY A 55 12.33 -0.64 1.70
N CYS A 56 12.72 -1.91 1.83
CA CYS A 56 12.29 -2.96 0.90
C CYS A 56 10.80 -3.27 1.00
N TYR A 57 10.25 -3.26 2.22
CA TYR A 57 8.81 -3.33 2.43
C TYR A 57 8.08 -2.19 1.71
N LEU A 58 8.57 -0.95 1.86
CA LEU A 58 7.99 0.23 1.20
C LEU A 58 8.07 0.14 -0.32
N SER A 59 9.18 -0.35 -0.88
CA SER A 59 9.31 -0.59 -2.31
C SER A 59 8.23 -1.55 -2.81
N CYS A 60 8.09 -2.70 -2.15
CA CYS A 60 7.03 -3.66 -2.48
C CYS A 60 5.63 -3.03 -2.38
N PHE A 61 5.38 -2.27 -1.31
CA PHE A 61 4.08 -1.65 -1.06
C PHE A 61 3.72 -0.64 -2.16
N LEU A 62 4.65 0.25 -2.52
CA LEU A 62 4.46 1.26 -3.56
C LEU A 62 4.29 0.65 -4.96
N GLN A 63 5.01 -0.43 -5.25
CA GLN A 63 4.87 -1.17 -6.51
C GLN A 63 3.50 -1.84 -6.64
N ASN A 64 2.98 -2.44 -5.56
CA ASN A 64 1.64 -3.03 -5.58
C ASN A 64 0.52 -1.97 -5.71
N LEU A 65 0.80 -0.71 -5.39
CA LEU A 65 -0.10 0.42 -5.63
C LEU A 65 0.11 1.07 -7.02
N ASN A 66 1.07 0.61 -7.81
CA ASN A 66 1.53 1.22 -9.07
C ASN A 66 2.04 2.67 -8.90
N ILE A 67 2.43 3.05 -7.69
CA ILE A 67 3.01 4.37 -7.40
C ILE A 67 4.50 4.38 -7.75
N MET A 68 5.16 3.23 -7.66
CA MET A 68 6.56 3.03 -8.05
C MET A 68 6.63 1.90 -9.07
N ASP A 69 7.44 2.03 -10.10
CA ASP A 69 7.65 0.95 -11.07
C ASP A 69 8.74 -0.05 -10.63
N ASP A 70 9.03 -1.03 -11.48
CA ASP A 70 10.06 -2.05 -11.24
C ASP A 70 11.50 -1.52 -11.32
N LYS A 71 11.69 -0.26 -11.72
CA LYS A 71 12.97 0.46 -11.80
C LYS A 71 13.12 1.51 -10.71
N GLY A 72 12.16 1.63 -9.80
CA GLY A 72 12.18 2.58 -8.69
C GLY A 72 11.72 3.98 -9.07
N VAL A 73 11.16 4.15 -10.27
CA VAL A 73 10.62 5.44 -10.71
C VAL A 73 9.28 5.67 -10.02
N PHE A 74 9.19 6.78 -9.28
CA PHE A 74 7.98 7.20 -8.58
C PHE A 74 7.07 8.03 -9.49
N ASP A 75 5.77 7.73 -9.51
CA ASP A 75 4.75 8.48 -10.23
C ASP A 75 3.95 9.37 -9.26
N PRO A 76 4.17 10.69 -9.25
CA PRO A 76 3.46 11.61 -8.37
C PRO A 76 1.98 11.77 -8.72
N ALA A 77 1.58 11.51 -9.97
CA ALA A 77 0.18 11.58 -10.38
C ALA A 77 -0.60 10.37 -9.84
N VAL A 78 -0.05 9.16 -9.94
CA VAL A 78 -0.65 7.96 -9.34
C VAL A 78 -0.69 8.09 -7.82
N ALA A 79 0.42 8.50 -7.18
CA ALA A 79 0.47 8.74 -5.74
C ALA A 79 -0.64 9.70 -5.27
N THR A 80 -0.83 10.81 -5.96
CA THR A 80 -1.89 11.79 -5.65
C THR A 80 -3.28 11.16 -5.81
N GLN A 81 -3.50 10.33 -6.83
CA GLN A 81 -4.78 9.63 -7.01
C GLN A 81 -5.05 8.58 -5.94
N SER A 82 -4.00 7.95 -5.39
CA SER A 82 -4.12 6.97 -4.30
C SER A 82 -4.49 7.59 -2.95
N VAL A 83 -4.33 8.90 -2.77
CA VAL A 83 -4.77 9.62 -1.56
C VAL A 83 -6.29 9.75 -1.53
N ALA A 84 -6.87 9.66 -0.33
CA ALA A 84 -8.29 9.91 -0.09
C ALA A 84 -8.72 11.28 -0.63
N ALA A 85 -9.95 11.36 -1.18
CA ALA A 85 -10.39 12.50 -1.97
C ALA A 85 -10.37 13.84 -1.19
N ASP A 86 -10.61 13.79 0.12
CA ASP A 86 -10.60 14.93 1.04
C ASP A 86 -9.20 15.47 1.35
N LEU A 87 -8.17 14.62 1.24
CA LEU A 87 -6.77 14.99 1.46
C LEU A 87 -6.00 15.25 0.17
N ARG A 88 -6.55 14.87 -0.99
CA ARG A 88 -5.82 14.86 -2.26
C ARG A 88 -5.23 16.22 -2.64
N GLU A 89 -6.00 17.30 -2.58
CA GLU A 89 -5.51 18.64 -2.94
C GLU A 89 -4.50 19.18 -1.92
N GLU A 90 -4.71 18.89 -0.63
CA GLU A 90 -3.78 19.25 0.46
C GLU A 90 -2.43 18.54 0.27
N SER A 91 -2.46 17.23 -0.01
CA SER A 91 -1.28 16.37 -0.14
C SER A 91 -0.54 16.53 -1.47
N LYS A 92 -1.21 16.98 -2.54
CA LYS A 92 -0.63 17.09 -3.88
C LYS A 92 0.67 17.91 -3.90
N ASN A 93 0.68 19.07 -3.24
CA ASN A 93 1.86 19.94 -3.24
C ASN A 93 3.07 19.26 -2.58
N ASP A 94 2.86 18.54 -1.48
CA ASP A 94 3.93 17.81 -0.79
C ASP A 94 4.42 16.61 -1.59
N ILE A 95 3.50 15.87 -2.23
CA ILE A 95 3.83 14.74 -3.10
C ILE A 95 4.75 15.19 -4.23
N TYR A 96 4.36 16.24 -4.96
CA TYR A 96 5.16 16.76 -6.07
C TYR A 96 6.47 17.39 -5.59
N ALA A 97 6.48 18.05 -4.42
CA ALA A 97 7.73 18.60 -3.89
C ALA A 97 8.75 17.51 -3.54
N CYS A 98 8.31 16.41 -2.91
CA CYS A 98 9.20 15.26 -2.65
C CYS A 98 9.66 14.58 -3.92
N TYR A 99 8.79 14.46 -4.93
CA TYR A 99 9.17 13.97 -6.25
C TYR A 99 10.26 14.85 -6.88
N GLU A 100 10.05 16.16 -6.97
CA GLU A 100 11.01 17.08 -7.58
C GLU A 100 12.36 17.09 -6.87
N MET A 101 12.38 16.92 -5.54
CA MET A 101 13.63 16.83 -4.77
C MET A 101 14.43 15.56 -5.06
N ARG A 102 13.78 14.48 -5.49
CA ARG A 102 14.36 13.13 -5.54
C ARG A 102 14.40 12.52 -6.93
N LYS A 103 13.75 13.11 -7.93
CA LYS A 103 13.61 12.56 -9.29
C LYS A 103 14.95 12.32 -10.02
N ASP A 104 16.00 13.04 -9.63
CA ASP A 104 17.33 12.93 -10.22
C ASP A 104 18.28 12.05 -9.39
N GLU A 105 17.80 11.48 -8.26
CA GLU A 105 18.59 10.53 -7.47
C GLU A 105 18.71 9.19 -8.21
N PRO A 106 19.85 8.47 -8.07
CA PRO A 106 19.99 7.12 -8.59
C PRO A 106 18.89 6.18 -8.07
N THR A 107 18.37 5.33 -8.95
CA THR A 107 17.31 4.35 -8.63
C THR A 107 17.81 2.90 -8.65
N ASP A 108 19.11 2.70 -8.47
CA ASP A 108 19.76 1.38 -8.45
C ASP A 108 19.42 0.54 -7.20
N ASP A 109 18.99 1.20 -6.12
CA ASP A 109 18.54 0.58 -4.88
C ASP A 109 17.08 0.96 -4.58
N LEU A 110 16.14 0.12 -5.02
CA LEU A 110 14.70 0.34 -4.88
C LEU A 110 14.27 0.55 -3.42
N CYS A 111 14.90 -0.18 -2.49
CA CYS A 111 14.59 -0.09 -1.07
C CYS A 111 14.96 1.29 -0.51
N LYS A 112 16.16 1.80 -0.85
CA LYS A 112 16.59 3.15 -0.48
C LYS A 112 15.76 4.23 -1.17
N THR A 113 15.43 4.06 -2.45
CA THR A 113 14.60 5.01 -3.19
C THR A 113 13.21 5.15 -2.55
N ALA A 114 12.55 4.03 -2.26
CA ALA A 114 11.26 4.00 -1.58
C ALA A 114 11.34 4.59 -0.18
N TYR A 115 12.33 4.19 0.63
CA TYR A 115 12.54 4.73 1.97
C TYR A 115 12.70 6.24 1.96
N GLY A 116 13.55 6.78 1.09
CA GLY A 116 13.79 8.22 1.03
C GLY A 116 12.57 9.01 0.57
N MET A 117 11.76 8.46 -0.34
CA MET A 117 10.50 9.10 -0.75
C MET A 117 9.50 9.18 0.41
N ILE A 118 9.29 8.06 1.11
CA ILE A 118 8.39 8.00 2.27
C ILE A 118 8.91 8.84 3.43
N ASN A 119 10.23 8.89 3.63
CA ASN A 119 10.83 9.77 4.63
C ASN A 119 10.57 11.25 4.33
N CYS A 120 10.59 11.65 3.05
CA CYS A 120 10.21 12.99 2.66
C CYS A 120 8.74 13.30 2.99
N PHE A 121 7.81 12.36 2.76
CA PHE A 121 6.40 12.54 3.17
C PHE A 121 6.26 12.64 4.68
N ARG A 122 6.99 11.82 5.45
CA ARG A 122 6.99 11.91 6.92
C ARG A 122 7.41 13.28 7.42
N GLU A 123 8.40 13.91 6.79
CA GLU A 123 8.93 15.21 7.21
C GLU A 123 8.06 16.38 6.74
N ARG A 124 7.53 16.32 5.52
CA ARG A 124 6.78 17.44 4.91
C ARG A 124 5.29 17.38 5.14
N SER A 125 4.75 16.17 5.18
CA SER A 125 3.31 15.91 5.24
C SER A 125 3.00 14.76 6.22
N PRO A 126 3.20 14.95 7.54
CA PRO A 126 2.97 13.90 8.54
C PRO A 126 1.56 13.30 8.47
N LYS A 127 0.55 14.14 8.18
CA LYS A 127 -0.83 13.71 8.00
C LYS A 127 -1.00 12.77 6.80
N LEU A 128 -0.35 13.06 5.66
CA LEU A 128 -0.33 12.14 4.52
C LEU A 128 0.33 10.82 4.93
N TYR A 129 1.52 10.89 5.55
CA TYR A 129 2.29 9.72 5.99
C TYR A 129 1.46 8.78 6.89
N GLU A 130 0.71 9.32 7.85
CA GLU A 130 -0.19 8.54 8.71
C GLU A 130 -1.37 7.92 7.93
N MET A 131 -1.87 8.62 6.92
CA MET A 131 -3.06 8.24 6.14
C MET A 131 -2.77 7.34 4.93
N MET A 132 -1.51 7.12 4.56
CA MET A 132 -1.13 6.25 3.44
C MET A 132 -1.44 4.77 3.69
N GLY A 133 -1.73 4.38 4.93
CA GLY A 133 -2.09 3.02 5.29
C GLY A 133 -0.94 2.00 5.18
N ILE A 134 0.30 2.51 5.26
CA ILE A 134 1.56 1.73 5.25
C ILE A 134 1.62 0.78 6.44
N PHE A 135 1.17 1.23 7.62
CA PHE A 135 1.31 0.46 8.86
C PHE A 135 0.02 -0.26 9.25
N ARG A 136 -1.12 0.38 8.99
CA ARG A 136 -2.46 -0.02 9.41
C ARG A 136 -3.51 0.63 8.51
N ALA A 137 -4.78 0.36 8.75
CA ALA A 137 -5.86 1.04 8.03
C ALA A 137 -5.73 2.58 8.16
N PRO A 138 -5.95 3.36 7.08
CA PRO A 138 -6.02 4.82 7.16
C PRO A 138 -7.07 5.28 8.19
N GLY A 139 -6.76 6.33 8.95
CA GLY A 139 -7.70 6.94 9.91
C GLY A 139 -7.95 6.14 11.20
N LYS A 140 -7.09 5.17 11.53
CA LYS A 140 -7.11 4.40 12.78
C LYS A 140 -5.88 4.63 13.65
#